data_AF-A0A7V2XLW0-F1
#
_entry.id   AF-A0A7V2XLW0-F1
#
_cell.length_a   1.000
_cell.length_b   1.000
_cell.length_c   1.000
_cell.angle_alpha   90.00
_cell.angle_beta   90.00
_cell.angle_gamma   90.00
#
_symmetry.space_group_name_H-M   'P 1'
#
loop_
_entity.id
_entity.type
_entity.pdbx_description
1 polymer ?
#
loop_
_entity_poly.entity_id
_entity_poly.type
_entity_poly.pdbx_seq_one_letter_code
_entity_poly.pdbx_strand_id
1 'polypeptide(L)' 'MSETLPDTTALLEALDPDAPLAQRHLWLIGTLDWLRGPQPDVRATFQRLEQLLDAADALPGWVPRWRRWWLRFRQEV' A
#
# COMPACT_ATOMS: atom_id res chain seq x y z
N MET A 1 -8.61 -17.86 12.83
CA MET A 1 -7.82 -16.74 13.36
C MET A 1 -8.13 -15.54 12.50
N SER A 2 -8.87 -14.56 13.02
CA SER A 2 -9.13 -13.33 12.28
C SER A 2 -7.84 -12.51 12.31
N GLU A 3 -7.01 -12.61 11.26
CA GLU A 3 -5.93 -11.66 11.06
C GLU A 3 -6.58 -10.28 10.91
N THR A 4 -6.40 -9.43 11.92
CA THR A 4 -6.81 -8.04 11.87
C THR A 4 -6.02 -7.40 10.74
N LEU A 5 -6.69 -7.05 9.65
CA LEU A 5 -6.07 -6.34 8.54
C LEU A 5 -5.34 -5.10 9.10
N PRO A 6 -4.11 -4.82 8.67
CA PRO A 6 -3.38 -3.65 9.12
C PRO A 6 -4.22 -2.39 8.85
N ASP A 7 -4.13 -1.44 9.78
CA ASP A 7 -4.71 -0.11 9.60
C ASP A 7 -4.08 0.56 8.36
N THR A 8 -4.87 1.30 7.62
CA THR A 8 -4.47 1.97 6.37
C THR A 8 -3.27 2.89 6.61
N THR A 9 -3.21 3.60 7.74
CA THR A 9 -2.05 4.44 8.08
C THR A 9 -0.77 3.62 8.22
N ALA A 10 -0.82 2.47 8.90
CA ALA A 10 0.34 1.60 9.08
C ALA A 10 0.84 1.04 7.74
N LEU A 11 -0.07 0.74 6.81
CA LEU A 11 0.27 0.29 5.47
C LEU A 11 1.02 1.35 4.67
N LEU A 12 0.57 2.61 4.76
CA LEU A 12 1.21 3.75 4.09
C LEU A 12 2.55 4.14 4.73
N GLU A 13 2.68 4.03 6.05
CA GLU A 13 3.91 4.29 6.79
C GLU A 13 5.01 3.25 6.48
N ALA A 14 4.62 2.00 6.21
CA ALA A 14 5.54 0.92 5.83
C ALA A 14 6.16 1.09 4.43
N LEU A 15 5.71 2.06 3.64
CA LEU A 15 6.29 2.36 2.33
C LEU A 15 7.69 2.98 2.48
N ASP A 16 8.72 2.16 2.26
CA ASP A 16 10.12 2.60 2.24
C ASP A 16 10.71 2.50 0.81
N PRO A 17 11.04 3.63 0.16
CA PRO A 17 11.67 3.65 -1.17
C PRO A 17 13.05 2.99 -1.23
N ASP A 18 13.79 3.00 -0.12
CA ASP A 18 15.18 2.54 -0.06
C ASP A 18 15.30 1.12 0.52
N ALA A 19 14.17 0.48 0.84
CA ALA A 19 14.12 -0.93 1.25
C ALA A 19 14.63 -1.88 0.15
N PRO A 20 15.19 -3.06 0.50
CA PRO A 20 15.61 -4.06 -0.47
C PRO A 20 14.50 -4.46 -1.46
N LEU A 21 14.87 -4.87 -2.68
CA LEU A 21 13.93 -5.22 -3.76
C LEU A 21 12.83 -6.18 -3.32
N ALA A 22 13.19 -7.25 -2.59
CA ALA A 22 12.24 -8.22 -2.09
C ALA A 22 11.22 -7.59 -1.14
N GLN A 23 11.66 -6.71 -0.24
CA GLN A 23 10.77 -6.04 0.72
C GLN A 23 9.79 -5.11 0.01
N ARG A 24 10.21 -4.40 -1.05
CA ARG A 24 9.31 -3.57 -1.85
C ARG A 24 8.25 -4.42 -2.57
N HIS A 25 8.62 -5.59 -3.10
CA HIS A 25 7.65 -6.52 -3.68
C HIS A 25 6.65 -7.04 -2.64
N LEU A 26 7.13 -7.42 -1.46
CA LEU A 26 6.26 -7.88 -0.36
C LEU A 26 5.29 -6.79 0.09
N TRP A 27 5.75 -5.54 0.17
CA TRP A 27 4.88 -4.40 0.46
C TRP A 27 3.78 -4.24 -0.62
N LEU A 28 4.14 -4.34 -1.91
CA LEU A 28 3.16 -4.22 -3.00
C LEU A 28 2.14 -5.36 -2.98
N ILE A 29 2.60 -6.60 -2.81
CA ILE A 29 1.74 -7.78 -2.71
C ILE A 29 0.79 -7.64 -1.53
N GLY A 30 1.31 -7.31 -0.35
CA GLY A 30 0.49 -7.12 0.85
C GLY A 30 -0.52 -5.99 0.70
N THR A 31 -0.16 -4.90 0.01
CA THR A 31 -1.08 -3.79 -0.29
C THR A 31 -2.20 -4.20 -1.23
N LEU A 32 -1.90 -4.98 -2.27
CA LEU A 32 -2.92 -5.48 -3.19
C LEU A 32 -3.82 -6.55 -2.55
N ASP A 33 -3.26 -7.38 -1.68
CA ASP A 33 -4.00 -8.38 -0.91
C ASP A 33 -4.97 -7.73 0.08
N TRP A 34 -4.50 -6.72 0.82
CA TRP A 34 -5.36 -5.88 1.68
C TRP A 34 -6.47 -5.20 0.87
N LEU A 35 -6.14 -4.62 -0.28
CA LEU A 35 -7.09 -3.90 -1.14
C LEU A 35 -8.20 -4.84 -1.64
N ARG A 36 -7.83 -6.02 -2.12
CA ARG A 36 -8.76 -7.07 -2.55
C ARG A 36 -9.63 -7.56 -1.38
N GLY A 37 -9.05 -7.66 -0.19
CA GLY A 37 -9.71 -8.20 0.99
C GLY A 37 -9.97 -9.71 0.89
N PRO A 38 -10.67 -10.28 1.89
CA PRO A 38 -10.75 -11.73 2.08
C PRO A 38 -11.58 -12.46 1.01
N GLN A 39 -12.44 -11.76 0.27
CA GLN A 39 -13.28 -12.31 -0.77
C GLN A 39 -13.32 -11.37 -1.98
N PRO A 40 -13.47 -11.89 -3.21
CA PRO A 40 -13.60 -11.05 -4.40
C PRO A 40 -14.90 -10.24 -4.36
N ASP A 41 -14.79 -8.95 -4.03
CA ASP A 41 -15.89 -8.00 -4.03
C ASP A 41 -15.40 -6.66 -4.58
N VAL A 42 -15.88 -6.30 -5.77
CA VAL A 42 -15.50 -5.08 -6.47
C VAL A 42 -15.88 -3.85 -5.64
N ARG A 43 -17.07 -3.83 -5.04
CA ARG A 43 -17.54 -2.67 -4.26
C ARG A 43 -16.69 -2.49 -3.02
N ALA A 44 -16.42 -3.56 -2.28
CA ALA A 44 -15.57 -3.50 -1.10
C ALA A 44 -14.13 -3.10 -1.45
N THR A 45 -13.62 -3.53 -2.61
CA THR A 45 -12.30 -3.12 -3.13
C THR A 45 -12.25 -1.61 -3.35
N PHE A 46 -13.27 -1.03 -4.00
CA PHE A 46 -13.32 0.42 -4.21
C PHE A 46 -13.43 1.21 -2.89
N GLN A 47 -14.21 0.71 -1.92
CA GLN A 47 -14.29 1.36 -0.61
C GLN A 47 -12.94 1.38 0.13
N ARG A 48 -12.16 0.29 0.06
CA ARG A 48 -10.79 0.26 0.61
C ARG A 48 -9.85 1.17 -0.17
N LEU A 49 -10.02 1.27 -1.49
CA LEU A 49 -9.24 2.20 -2.30
C LEU A 49 -9.48 3.65 -1.87
N GLU A 50 -10.74 4.04 -1.69
CA GLU A 50 -11.11 5.37 -1.19
C GLU A 50 -10.47 5.63 0.19
N GLN A 51 -10.58 4.68 1.12
CA GLN A 51 -9.94 4.77 2.44
C GLN A 51 -8.42 4.94 2.35
N LEU A 52 -7.77 4.22 1.43
CA LEU A 52 -6.33 4.32 1.19
C LEU A 52 -5.92 5.69 0.67
N LEU A 53 -6.70 6.24 -0.26
CA LEU A 53 -6.47 7.57 -0.82
C LEU A 53 -6.70 8.68 0.20
N ASP A 54 -7.77 8.59 1.00
CA ASP A 54 -8.06 9.55 2.08
C ASP A 54 -6.93 9.57 3.12
N ALA A 55 -6.44 8.39 3.52
CA ALA A 55 -5.32 8.27 4.45
C ALA A 55 -4.01 8.81 3.86
N ALA A 56 -3.78 8.59 2.56
CA ALA A 56 -2.63 9.11 1.84
C ALA A 56 -2.63 10.63 1.73
N ASP A 57 -3.79 11.24 1.47
CA ASP A 57 -3.95 12.69 1.41
C ASP A 57 -3.77 13.35 2.79
N ALA A 58 -4.11 12.64 3.87
CA ALA A 58 -3.88 13.09 5.23
C ALA A 58 -2.40 13.04 5.67
N LEU A 59 -1.53 12.31 4.95
CA LEU A 59 -0.12 12.12 5.29
C LEU A 59 0.80 13.13 4.56
N PRO A 60 1.43 14.06 5.30
CA PRO A 60 2.33 15.05 4.69
C PRO A 60 3.49 14.39 3.95
N GLY A 61 3.70 14.79 2.69
CA GLY A 61 4.82 14.28 1.89
C GLY A 61 4.63 12.85 1.36
N TRP A 62 3.43 12.28 1.49
CA TRP A 62 3.14 10.94 0.98
C TRP A 62 3.32 10.84 -0.54
N VAL A 63 2.74 11.77 -1.30
CA VAL A 63 2.81 11.75 -2.78
C VAL A 63 4.27 11.74 -3.30
N PRO A 64 5.19 12.61 -2.81
CA PRO A 64 6.61 12.52 -3.14
C PRO A 64 7.25 11.16 -2.78
N ARG A 65 6.94 10.60 -1.61
CA ARG A 65 7.46 9.29 -1.16
C ARG A 65 7.00 8.17 -2.09
N TRP A 66 5.71 8.15 -2.43
CA TRP A 66 5.12 7.21 -3.39
C TRP A 66 5.79 7.28 -4.76
N ARG A 67 5.99 8.49 -5.30
CA ARG A 67 6.67 8.67 -6.58
C ARG A 67 8.11 8.15 -6.55
N ARG A 68 8.85 8.40 -5.47
CA ARG A 68 10.22 7.89 -5.29
C ARG A 68 10.24 6.37 -5.22
N TRP A 69 9.33 5.78 -4.44
CA TRP A 69 9.20 4.33 -4.35
C TRP A 69 8.91 3.70 -5.71
N TRP A 70 7.93 4.24 -6.47
CA TRP A 70 7.59 3.74 -7.81
C TRP A 70 8.73 3.86 -8.83
N LEU A 71 9.53 4.94 -8.73
CA LEU A 71 10.71 5.11 -9.56
C LEU A 71 11.77 4.04 -9.25
N ARG A 72 12.09 3.84 -7.97
CA ARG A 72 13.05 2.82 -7.52
C ARG A 72 12.60 1.41 -7.89
N PHE A 73 11.34 1.09 -7.62
CA PHE A 73 10.77 -0.21 -7.93
C PHE A 73 11.00 -0.57 -9.41
N ARG A 74 10.66 0.31 -10.36
CA ARG A 74 10.80 0.05 -11.80
C ARG A 74 12.24 0.01 -12.33
N GLN A 75 13.20 0.61 -11.64
CA GLN A 75 14.60 0.63 -12.07
C GLN A 75 15.36 -0.64 -11.69
N GLU A 76 14.82 -1.41 -10.75
CA GLU A 76 15.46 -2.60 -10.18
C GLU A 76 14.70 -3.89 -10.54
N VAL A 77 13.78 -3.85 -11.52
CA VAL A 77 13.13 -5.03 -12.13
C VAL A 77 13.86 -5.45 -13.40
#